data_AF-A0A6J2V305-F1
#
_entry.id   AF-A0A6J2V305-F1
#
_cell.length_a   1.000
_cell.length_b   1.000
_cell.length_c   1.000
_cell.angle_alpha   90.00
_cell.angle_beta   90.00
_cell.angle_gamma   90.00
#
_symmetry.space_group_name_H-M   'P 1'
#
loop_
_entity.id
_entity.type
_entity.pdbx_description
1 polymer ?
#
loop_
_entity_poly.entity_id
_entity_poly.type
_entity_poly.pdbx_seq_one_letter_code
_entity_poly.pdbx_strand_id
1 'polypeptide(L)'
;MVTSLTDYRELPYREMEKLRQFRRDMIKAIPLVIISVPPFANYIVFVLMYFFPRQLLIRHFWTPEQLVEFQGIYHAQRAQHHWTILKSLERAAPQLKDSRLQNSLLQLCRKVQSGAHPVVSDVHAVRLLFSGPPLGIRSLRPDQLRHLCPLLFLTPRLPAFLIGWRLNNHALELMHLDRAVLRLGLHQLNDSELKQACYVRGLNSDRLSPAHCKEWLSQWLQFSNHLKESETSLYLHSMVLLTVNYAKSPRC
;
A
#
# COMPACT_ATOMS: atom_id res chain seq x y z
N MET A 1 -25.63 4.33 15.94
CA MET A 1 -26.68 4.73 14.97
C MET A 1 -26.02 5.66 13.94
N VAL A 2 -25.31 5.10 12.96
CA VAL A 2 -24.91 5.80 11.74
C VAL A 2 -25.28 4.86 10.60
N THR A 3 -26.35 5.26 9.95
CA THR A 3 -27.04 4.72 8.78
C THR A 3 -26.18 3.92 7.79
N SER A 4 -26.69 2.72 7.48
CA SER A 4 -26.62 1.98 6.21
C SER A 4 -25.26 1.91 5.51
N LEU A 5 -24.69 0.70 5.54
CA LEU A 5 -23.78 0.12 4.55
C LEU A 5 -24.45 0.06 3.16
N THR A 6 -24.95 1.16 2.62
CA THR A 6 -24.99 1.34 1.16
C THR A 6 -23.55 1.19 0.71
N ASP A 7 -23.33 0.16 -0.12
CA ASP A 7 -22.13 -0.65 -0.10
C ASP A 7 -20.89 0.21 -0.37
N TYR A 8 -19.88 0.22 0.51
CA TYR A 8 -18.62 0.95 0.28
C TYR A 8 -18.04 0.64 -1.12
N ARG A 9 -18.39 -0.54 -1.66
CA ARG A 9 -18.02 -1.07 -2.98
C ARG A 9 -18.74 -0.42 -4.17
N GLU A 10 -19.83 0.31 -3.92
CA GLU A 10 -20.66 0.98 -4.93
C GLU A 10 -20.38 2.47 -5.03
N LEU A 11 -19.65 3.04 -4.07
CA LEU A 11 -19.28 4.46 -4.07
C LEU A 11 -18.37 4.82 -5.26
N PRO A 12 -18.46 6.05 -5.80
CA PRO A 12 -17.53 6.54 -6.80
C PRO A 12 -16.13 6.69 -6.21
N TYR A 13 -15.10 6.54 -7.05
CA TYR A 13 -13.70 6.55 -6.63
C TYR A 13 -13.34 7.75 -5.73
N ARG A 14 -13.77 8.96 -6.10
CA ARG A 14 -13.48 10.20 -5.36
C ARG A 14 -14.04 10.18 -3.93
N GLU A 15 -15.23 9.62 -3.73
CA GLU A 15 -15.84 9.52 -2.41
C GLU A 15 -15.17 8.43 -1.57
N MET A 16 -14.86 7.28 -2.17
CA MET A 16 -14.14 6.20 -1.49
C MET A 16 -12.76 6.66 -0.99
N GLU A 17 -12.01 7.39 -1.82
CA GLU A 17 -10.69 7.89 -1.46
C GLU A 17 -10.78 9.00 -0.40
N LYS A 18 -11.76 9.92 -0.51
CA LYS A 18 -12.03 10.91 0.54
C LYS A 18 -12.37 10.26 1.87
N LEU A 19 -13.25 9.26 1.89
CA LEU A 19 -13.63 8.55 3.10
C LEU A 19 -12.45 7.82 3.73
N ARG A 20 -11.60 7.19 2.91
CA ARG A 20 -10.38 6.53 3.37
C ARG A 20 -9.39 7.51 3.99
N GLN A 21 -9.18 8.67 3.35
CA GLN A 21 -8.32 9.73 3.88
C GLN A 21 -8.88 10.27 5.19
N PHE A 22 -10.18 10.60 5.23
CA PHE A 22 -10.87 11.07 6.42
C PHE A 22 -10.75 10.09 7.60
N ARG A 23 -10.96 8.78 7.37
CA ARG A 23 -10.79 7.75 8.41
C ARG A 23 -9.37 7.74 8.97
N ARG A 24 -8.35 7.89 8.12
CA ARG A 24 -6.95 7.94 8.55
C ARG A 24 -6.65 9.19 9.36
N ASP A 25 -7.18 10.33 8.93
CA ASP A 25 -7.00 11.61 9.61
C ASP A 25 -7.72 11.64 10.97
N MET A 26 -8.91 11.05 11.07
CA MET A 26 -9.63 10.89 12.34
C MET A 26 -8.89 10.02 13.34
N ILE A 27 -8.27 8.92 12.89
CA ILE A 27 -7.45 8.07 13.77
C ILE A 27 -6.27 8.86 14.37
N LYS A 28 -5.71 9.82 13.62
CA LYS A 28 -4.66 10.72 14.13
C LYS A 28 -5.20 11.80 15.08
N ALA A 29 -6.41 12.30 14.81
CA ALA A 29 -7.02 13.37 15.60
C ALA A 29 -7.57 12.90 16.96
N ILE A 30 -8.04 11.65 17.07
CA ILE A 30 -8.62 11.13 18.32
C ILE A 30 -7.68 11.25 19.53
N PRO A 31 -6.42 10.80 19.47
CA PRO A 31 -5.47 11.00 20.57
C PRO A 31 -5.26 12.48 20.91
N LEU A 32 -5.23 13.35 19.89
CA LEU A 32 -5.05 14.79 20.07
C LEU A 32 -6.21 15.40 20.87
N VAL A 33 -7.44 15.02 20.55
CA VAL A 33 -8.66 15.48 21.25
C VAL A 33 -8.65 15.01 22.70
N ILE A 34 -8.25 13.76 22.97
CA ILE A 34 -8.17 13.22 24.33
C ILE A 34 -7.13 13.98 25.17
N ILE A 35 -5.96 14.27 24.59
CA ILE A 35 -4.91 15.06 25.25
C ILE A 35 -5.36 16.49 25.53
N SER A 36 -6.30 17.02 24.75
CA SER A 36 -6.81 18.41 24.86
C SER A 36 -7.90 18.60 25.92
N VAL A 37 -8.38 17.52 26.56
CA VAL A 37 -9.45 17.59 27.58
C VAL A 37 -9.05 18.39 28.83
N PRO A 38 -7.83 18.23 29.40
CA PRO A 38 -7.44 19.00 30.57
C PRO A 38 -7.26 20.49 30.23
N PRO A 39 -7.68 21.41 31.13
CA PRO A 39 -7.33 22.83 30.98
C PRO A 39 -5.80 22.97 30.93
N PHE A 40 -5.30 23.89 30.11
CA PHE A 40 -3.87 24.13 29.80
C PHE A 40 -3.18 23.15 28.83
N ALA A 41 -3.69 21.93 28.62
CA ALA A 41 -3.08 20.99 27.67
C ALA A 41 -3.14 21.46 26.21
N ASN A 42 -4.11 22.32 25.87
CA ASN A 42 -4.23 22.95 24.55
C ASN A 42 -2.96 23.69 24.11
N TYR A 43 -2.31 24.42 25.02
CA TYR A 43 -1.06 25.13 24.70
C TYR A 43 0.06 24.15 24.35
N ILE A 44 0.17 23.04 25.09
CA ILE A 44 1.12 21.97 24.81
C ILE A 44 0.82 21.33 23.46
N VAL A 45 -0.45 21.09 23.15
CA VAL A 45 -0.88 20.55 21.85
C VAL A 45 -0.46 21.45 20.69
N PHE A 46 -0.66 22.77 20.79
CA PHE A 46 -0.22 23.71 19.76
C PHE A 46 1.31 23.72 19.58
N VAL A 47 2.06 23.71 20.68
CA VAL A 47 3.53 23.59 20.65
C VAL A 47 3.95 22.28 19.95
N LEU A 48 3.33 21.16 20.31
CA LEU A 48 3.62 19.88 19.68
C LEU A 48 3.25 19.85 18.20
N MET A 49 2.13 20.47 17.79
CA MET A 49 1.73 20.57 16.37
C MET A 49 2.75 21.36 15.56
N TYR A 50 3.35 22.41 16.14
CA TYR A 50 4.40 23.19 15.51
C TYR A 50 5.70 22.40 15.33
N PHE A 51 6.14 21.64 16.35
CA PHE A 51 7.37 20.85 16.29
C PHE A 51 7.22 19.50 15.58
N PHE A 52 6.03 18.90 15.58
CA PHE A 52 5.75 17.57 15.01
C PHE A 52 4.58 17.58 14.00
N PRO A 53 4.64 18.43 12.95
CA PRO A 53 3.54 18.61 12.00
C PRO A 53 3.15 17.29 11.30
N ARG A 54 4.12 16.44 10.98
CA ARG A 54 3.90 15.15 10.31
C ARG A 54 3.02 14.17 11.12
N GLN A 55 3.12 14.20 12.45
CA GLN A 55 2.44 13.24 13.33
C GLN A 55 1.06 13.74 13.74
N LEU A 56 0.94 15.04 14.01
CA LEU A 56 -0.24 15.63 14.66
C LEU A 56 -1.15 16.37 13.69
N LEU A 57 -0.63 16.94 12.60
CA LEU A 57 -1.46 17.60 11.61
C LEU A 57 -2.12 16.60 10.67
N ILE A 58 -3.37 16.92 10.34
CA ILE A 58 -4.13 16.29 9.26
C ILE A 58 -3.51 16.72 7.92
N ARG A 59 -3.56 15.84 6.91
CA ARG A 59 -2.99 16.09 5.58
C ARG A 59 -3.47 17.41 4.95
N HIS A 60 -4.69 17.83 5.24
CA HIS A 60 -5.28 19.08 4.75
C HIS A 60 -4.50 20.34 5.18
N PHE A 61 -3.81 20.30 6.32
CA PHE A 61 -3.05 21.45 6.85
C PHE A 61 -1.58 21.45 6.42
N TRP A 62 -1.13 20.48 5.62
CA TRP A 62 0.24 20.44 5.13
C TRP A 62 0.42 21.35 3.92
N THR A 63 1.54 22.07 3.88
CA THR A 63 1.91 22.81 2.66
C THR A 63 2.29 21.83 1.55
N PRO A 64 2.22 22.24 0.27
CA PRO A 64 2.62 21.38 -0.85
C PRO A 64 4.06 20.85 -0.72
N GLU A 65 4.98 21.67 -0.19
CA GLU A 65 6.38 21.29 0.06
C GLU A 65 6.49 20.22 1.16
N GLN A 66 5.82 20.43 2.30
CA GLN A 66 5.76 19.46 3.39
C GLN A 66 5.16 18.12 2.93
N LEU A 67 4.16 18.18 2.05
CA LEU A 67 3.52 16.99 1.52
C LEU A 67 4.53 16.11 0.76
N VAL A 68 5.32 16.71 -0.13
CA VAL A 68 6.36 16.00 -0.91
C VAL A 68 7.45 15.48 0.01
N GLU A 69 7.92 16.28 0.96
CA GLU A 69 8.94 15.88 1.93
C GLU A 69 8.49 14.68 2.77
N PHE A 70 7.29 14.76 3.37
CA PHE A 70 6.76 13.70 4.21
C PHE A 70 6.49 12.43 3.40
N GLN A 71 5.97 12.55 2.18
CA GLN A 71 5.80 11.42 1.26
C GLN A 71 7.15 10.75 0.94
N GLY A 72 8.20 11.54 0.72
CA GLY A 72 9.57 11.04 0.54
C GLY A 72 10.07 10.24 1.74
N ILE A 73 9.89 10.75 2.96
CA ILE A 73 10.29 10.06 4.20
C ILE A 73 9.53 8.73 4.36
N TYR A 74 8.22 8.77 4.17
CA TYR A 74 7.36 7.58 4.25
C TYR A 74 7.70 6.53 3.19
N HIS A 75 8.03 6.97 1.97
CA HIS A 75 8.49 6.07 0.92
C HIS A 75 9.84 5.44 1.26
N ALA A 76 10.78 6.21 1.81
CA ALA A 76 12.08 5.68 2.28
C ALA A 76 11.89 4.61 3.39
N GLN A 77 10.95 4.81 4.30
CA GLN A 77 10.60 3.82 5.33
C GLN A 77 10.04 2.53 4.71
N ARG A 78 9.17 2.62 3.69
CA ARG A 78 8.70 1.43 2.95
C ARG A 78 9.88 0.69 2.29
N ALA A 79 10.79 1.45 1.68
CA ALA A 79 11.93 0.91 0.94
C ALA A 79 12.88 0.06 1.80
N GLN A 80 13.00 0.37 3.10
CA GLN A 80 13.79 -0.44 4.05
C GLN A 80 13.30 -1.89 4.17
N HIS A 81 12.03 -2.15 3.87
CA HIS A 81 11.43 -3.48 3.99
C HIS A 81 11.41 -4.26 2.67
N HIS A 82 11.65 -3.62 1.52
CA HIS A 82 11.54 -4.24 0.20
C HIS A 82 12.43 -5.49 0.08
N TRP A 83 13.71 -5.37 0.43
CA TRP A 83 14.66 -6.46 0.35
C TRP A 83 14.32 -7.62 1.30
N THR A 84 13.86 -7.30 2.51
CA THR A 84 13.48 -8.31 3.50
C THR A 84 12.25 -9.08 3.04
N ILE A 85 11.28 -8.41 2.42
CA ILE A 85 10.10 -9.06 1.84
C ILE A 85 10.51 -10.00 0.69
N LEU A 86 11.36 -9.54 -0.23
CA LEU A 86 11.88 -10.39 -1.33
C LEU A 86 12.62 -11.63 -0.80
N LYS A 87 13.56 -11.45 0.13
CA LYS A 87 14.26 -12.57 0.79
C LYS A 87 13.31 -13.50 1.52
N SER A 88 12.18 -12.99 2.02
CA SER A 88 11.19 -13.82 2.71
C SER A 88 10.41 -14.72 1.75
N LEU A 89 10.17 -14.26 0.51
CA LEU A 89 9.56 -15.06 -0.56
C LEU A 89 10.50 -16.18 -0.99
N GLU A 90 11.79 -15.89 -1.18
CA GLU A 90 12.80 -16.90 -1.51
C GLU A 90 12.95 -17.95 -0.42
N ARG A 91 12.95 -17.54 0.85
CA ARG A 91 12.97 -18.47 2.00
C ARG A 91 11.72 -19.33 2.11
N ALA A 92 10.58 -18.87 1.59
CA ALA A 92 9.34 -19.65 1.57
C ALA A 92 9.27 -20.59 0.35
N ALA A 93 10.03 -20.34 -0.71
CA ALA A 93 10.00 -21.14 -1.93
C ALA A 93 10.25 -22.65 -1.72
N PRO A 94 11.17 -23.11 -0.86
CA PRO A 94 11.39 -24.54 -0.60
C PRO A 94 10.19 -25.26 0.03
N GLN A 95 9.25 -24.53 0.64
CA GLN A 95 8.05 -25.10 1.28
C GLN A 95 6.90 -25.32 0.29
N LEU A 96 7.08 -24.91 -0.97
CA LEU A 96 6.07 -25.03 -2.02
C LEU A 96 6.10 -26.45 -2.60
N LYS A 97 4.91 -27.05 -2.74
CA LYS A 97 4.76 -28.41 -3.30
C LYS A 97 4.88 -28.45 -4.82
N ASP A 98 4.46 -27.38 -5.49
CA ASP A 98 4.47 -27.30 -6.96
C ASP A 98 5.80 -26.73 -7.46
N SER A 99 6.64 -27.60 -8.04
CA SER A 99 7.96 -27.22 -8.56
C SER A 99 7.91 -26.21 -9.70
N ARG A 100 6.84 -26.19 -10.52
CA ARG A 100 6.70 -25.22 -11.62
C ARG A 100 6.43 -23.82 -11.09
N LEU A 101 5.48 -23.72 -10.15
CA LEU A 101 5.15 -22.45 -9.50
C LEU A 101 6.29 -21.96 -8.61
N GLN A 102 7.00 -22.88 -7.93
CA GLN A 102 8.20 -22.58 -7.17
C GLN A 102 9.29 -21.95 -8.04
N ASN A 103 9.59 -22.56 -9.20
CA ASN A 103 10.57 -22.02 -10.14
C ASN A 103 10.14 -20.65 -10.67
N SER A 104 8.86 -20.46 -10.97
CA SER A 104 8.30 -19.17 -11.40
C SER A 104 8.47 -18.09 -10.33
N LEU A 105 8.23 -18.42 -9.05
CA LEU A 105 8.43 -17.50 -7.93
C LEU A 105 9.91 -17.11 -7.75
N LEU A 106 10.82 -18.08 -7.84
CA LEU A 106 12.26 -17.82 -7.74
C LEU A 106 12.77 -17.00 -8.91
N GLN A 107 12.30 -17.26 -10.13
CA GLN A 107 12.62 -16.45 -11.31
C GLN A 107 12.10 -15.01 -11.16
N LEU A 108 10.87 -14.83 -10.68
CA LEU A 108 10.31 -13.52 -10.39
C LEU A 108 11.14 -12.77 -9.35
N CYS A 109 11.53 -13.42 -8.26
CA CYS A 109 12.40 -12.83 -7.24
C CYS A 109 13.73 -12.42 -7.87
N ARG A 110 14.44 -13.32 -8.54
CA ARG A 110 15.74 -13.03 -9.20
C ARG A 110 15.65 -11.87 -10.19
N LYS A 111 14.56 -11.78 -10.97
CA LYS A 111 14.31 -10.68 -11.92
C LYS A 111 14.18 -9.34 -11.21
N VAL A 112 13.46 -9.29 -10.09
CA VAL A 112 13.38 -8.06 -9.27
C VAL A 112 14.72 -7.76 -8.61
N GLN A 113 15.46 -8.77 -8.16
CA GLN A 113 16.79 -8.57 -7.55
C GLN A 113 17.84 -8.08 -8.55
N SER A 114 17.75 -8.46 -9.83
CA SER A 114 18.64 -7.99 -10.88
C SER A 114 18.37 -6.54 -11.32
N GLY A 115 17.36 -5.88 -10.75
CA GLY A 115 16.98 -4.51 -11.12
C GLY A 115 15.98 -4.43 -12.26
N ALA A 116 15.49 -5.55 -12.79
CA ALA A 116 14.48 -5.54 -13.84
C ALA A 116 13.07 -5.31 -13.26
N HIS A 117 12.24 -4.54 -13.96
CA HIS A 117 10.81 -4.41 -13.66
C HIS A 117 10.07 -5.66 -14.17
N PRO A 118 9.39 -6.43 -13.31
CA PRO A 118 8.69 -7.63 -13.72
C PRO A 118 7.45 -7.29 -14.56
N VAL A 119 7.06 -8.20 -15.44
CA VAL A 119 5.83 -8.04 -16.23
C VAL A 119 4.65 -8.53 -15.40
N VAL A 120 3.48 -7.92 -15.57
CA VAL A 120 2.23 -8.30 -14.87
C VAL A 120 1.91 -9.80 -15.03
N SER A 121 2.21 -10.40 -16.19
CA SER A 121 2.08 -11.84 -16.43
C SER A 121 2.94 -12.70 -15.50
N ASP A 122 4.17 -12.27 -15.20
CA ASP A 122 5.10 -12.99 -14.34
C ASP A 122 4.55 -13.04 -12.89
N VAL A 123 3.94 -11.95 -12.44
CA VAL A 123 3.31 -11.85 -11.12
C VAL A 123 2.01 -12.68 -11.07
N HIS A 124 1.24 -12.70 -12.15
CA HIS A 124 0.04 -13.55 -12.22
C HIS A 124 0.34 -15.04 -12.22
N ALA A 125 1.46 -15.47 -12.81
CA ALA A 125 1.86 -16.87 -12.85
C ALA A 125 1.97 -17.48 -11.44
N VAL A 126 2.33 -16.68 -10.44
CA VAL A 126 2.52 -17.14 -9.05
C VAL A 126 1.30 -16.95 -8.14
N ARG A 127 0.18 -16.43 -8.64
CA ARG A 127 -0.99 -16.03 -7.82
C ARG A 127 -1.53 -17.12 -6.89
N LEU A 128 -1.57 -18.36 -7.39
CA LEU A 128 -2.15 -19.48 -6.66
C LEU A 128 -1.37 -19.78 -5.38
N LEU A 129 -0.07 -19.47 -5.35
CA LEU A 129 0.77 -19.66 -4.17
C LEU A 129 0.34 -18.79 -2.98
N PHE A 130 -0.29 -17.64 -3.26
CA PHE A 130 -0.65 -16.63 -2.26
C PHE A 130 -2.08 -16.76 -1.74
N SER A 131 -2.87 -17.71 -2.25
CA SER A 131 -4.23 -17.99 -1.73
C SER A 131 -4.21 -18.82 -0.44
N GLY A 132 -3.13 -19.53 -0.16
CA GLY A 132 -3.05 -20.48 0.96
C GLY A 132 -1.62 -20.61 1.52
N PRO A 133 -1.37 -21.56 2.43
CA PRO A 133 -0.04 -21.75 3.00
C PRO A 133 0.97 -22.11 1.90
N PRO A 134 2.22 -21.60 1.99
CA PRO A 134 2.80 -20.81 3.08
C PRO A 134 2.67 -19.29 2.89
N LEU A 135 2.23 -18.79 1.72
CA LEU A 135 2.29 -17.36 1.38
C LEU A 135 0.98 -16.61 1.61
N GLY A 136 -0.11 -17.30 1.92
CA GLY A 136 -1.41 -16.68 2.22
C GLY A 136 -1.36 -15.80 3.46
N ILE A 137 -2.13 -14.71 3.47
CA ILE A 137 -2.02 -13.66 4.49
C ILE A 137 -2.21 -14.18 5.92
N ARG A 138 -3.04 -15.21 6.12
CA ARG A 138 -3.29 -15.85 7.41
C ARG A 138 -2.22 -16.89 7.80
N SER A 139 -1.42 -17.34 6.84
CA SER A 139 -0.39 -18.37 7.02
C SER A 139 1.02 -17.78 7.11
N LEU A 140 1.19 -16.49 6.79
CA LEU A 140 2.46 -15.79 6.90
C LEU A 140 2.97 -15.77 8.34
N ARG A 141 4.29 -15.89 8.49
CA ARG A 141 4.94 -15.79 9.80
C ARG A 141 4.77 -14.38 10.38
N PRO A 142 4.71 -14.24 11.72
CA PRO A 142 4.60 -12.93 12.37
C PRO A 142 5.63 -11.90 11.90
N ASP A 143 6.88 -12.33 11.67
CA ASP A 143 7.94 -11.44 11.18
C ASP A 143 7.68 -10.94 9.75
N GLN A 144 7.15 -11.79 8.88
CA GLN A 144 6.78 -11.40 7.52
C GLN A 144 5.63 -10.39 7.54
N LEU A 145 4.62 -10.63 8.37
CA LEU A 145 3.50 -9.71 8.56
C LEU A 145 3.96 -8.33 9.05
N ARG A 146 4.88 -8.28 10.02
CA ARG A 146 5.46 -7.02 10.52
C ARG A 146 6.18 -6.22 9.45
N HIS A 147 6.84 -6.87 8.49
CA HIS A 147 7.48 -6.20 7.36
C HIS A 147 6.49 -5.68 6.30
N LEU A 148 5.28 -6.25 6.22
CA LEU A 148 4.23 -5.75 5.33
C LEU A 148 3.47 -4.54 5.91
N CYS A 149 3.42 -4.38 7.24
CA CYS A 149 2.72 -3.27 7.90
C CYS A 149 3.12 -1.87 7.39
N PRO A 150 4.42 -1.53 7.24
CA PRO A 150 4.84 -0.20 6.82
C PRO A 150 4.39 0.17 5.40
N LEU A 151 4.16 -0.82 4.52
CA LEU A 151 3.65 -0.59 3.16
C LEU A 151 2.31 0.16 3.19
N LEU A 152 1.45 -0.17 4.15
CA LEU A 152 0.11 0.40 4.32
C LEU A 152 0.02 1.48 5.41
N PHE A 153 1.15 1.85 6.02
CA PHE A 153 1.24 2.72 7.21
C PHE A 153 0.53 2.16 8.44
N LEU A 154 0.64 0.84 8.65
CA LEU A 154 0.08 0.16 9.82
C LEU A 154 1.14 -0.04 10.91
N THR A 155 0.67 -0.10 12.16
CA THR A 155 1.53 -0.33 13.32
C THR A 155 1.89 -1.82 13.46
N PRO A 156 3.19 -2.19 13.48
CA PRO A 156 3.62 -3.59 13.59
C PRO A 156 3.64 -4.14 15.03
N ARG A 157 3.18 -3.37 16.02
CA ARG A 157 3.24 -3.71 17.45
C ARG A 157 2.07 -4.55 17.96
N LEU A 158 1.12 -4.88 17.09
CA LEU A 158 -0.07 -5.67 17.45
C LEU A 158 0.21 -7.17 17.42
N PRO A 159 -0.62 -8.00 18.09
CA PRO A 159 -0.62 -9.44 17.91
C PRO A 159 -0.73 -9.86 16.44
N ALA A 160 -0.07 -10.97 16.06
CA ALA A 160 0.07 -11.39 14.67
C ALA A 160 -1.28 -11.59 13.95
N PHE A 161 -2.28 -12.17 14.62
CA PHE A 161 -3.60 -12.37 14.04
C PHE A 161 -4.31 -11.04 13.70
N LEU A 162 -4.18 -10.03 14.57
CA LEU A 162 -4.73 -8.69 14.33
C LEU A 162 -3.99 -8.01 13.20
N ILE A 163 -2.67 -8.15 13.12
CA ILE A 163 -1.88 -7.63 12.00
C ILE A 163 -2.37 -8.24 10.69
N GLY A 164 -2.49 -9.57 10.62
CA GLY A 164 -2.97 -10.27 9.42
C GLY A 164 -4.37 -9.82 9.00
N TRP A 165 -5.30 -9.68 9.96
CA TRP A 165 -6.64 -9.16 9.70
C TRP A 165 -6.63 -7.71 9.19
N ARG A 166 -5.85 -6.81 9.81
CA ARG A 166 -5.75 -5.41 9.38
C ARG A 166 -5.13 -5.28 7.99
N LEU A 167 -4.05 -6.02 7.72
CA LEU A 167 -3.40 -6.06 6.41
C LEU A 167 -4.38 -6.54 5.34
N ASN A 168 -5.11 -7.63 5.61
CA ASN A 168 -6.11 -8.18 4.70
C ASN A 168 -7.21 -7.15 4.39
N ASN A 169 -7.77 -6.50 5.42
CA ASN A 169 -8.85 -5.53 5.21
C ASN A 169 -8.38 -4.29 4.43
N HIS A 170 -7.17 -3.79 4.71
CA HIS A 170 -6.62 -2.67 3.94
C HIS A 170 -6.25 -3.06 2.50
N ALA A 171 -5.79 -4.30 2.27
CA ALA A 171 -5.59 -4.80 0.92
C ALA A 171 -6.93 -4.86 0.15
N LEU A 172 -7.99 -5.37 0.78
CA LEU A 172 -9.34 -5.41 0.18
C LEU A 172 -9.88 -4.00 -0.08
N GLU A 173 -9.73 -3.07 0.86
CA GLU A 173 -10.11 -1.65 0.69
C GLU A 173 -9.44 -1.06 -0.56
N LEU A 174 -8.15 -1.33 -0.75
CA LEU A 174 -7.41 -0.87 -1.92
C LEU A 174 -7.79 -1.59 -3.22
N MET A 175 -8.06 -2.88 -3.19
CA MET A 175 -8.58 -3.61 -4.36
C MET A 175 -9.95 -3.10 -4.79
N HIS A 176 -10.80 -2.70 -3.84
CA HIS A 176 -12.07 -2.04 -4.15
C HIS A 176 -11.85 -0.65 -4.76
N LEU A 177 -10.88 0.13 -4.25
CA LEU A 177 -10.46 1.39 -4.86
C LEU A 177 -9.94 1.19 -6.28
N ASP A 178 -9.18 0.13 -6.55
CA ASP A 178 -8.70 -0.20 -7.90
C ASP A 178 -9.87 -0.44 -8.87
N ARG A 179 -10.87 -1.21 -8.45
CA ARG A 179 -12.09 -1.43 -9.23
C ARG A 179 -12.85 -0.13 -9.49
N ALA A 180 -12.90 0.77 -8.50
CA ALA A 180 -13.52 2.08 -8.66
C ALA A 180 -12.76 2.97 -9.65
N VAL A 181 -11.42 2.95 -9.64
CA VAL A 181 -10.60 3.64 -10.65
C VAL A 181 -10.84 3.08 -12.05
N LEU A 182 -10.95 1.75 -12.19
CA LEU A 182 -11.26 1.11 -13.47
C LEU A 182 -12.63 1.53 -14.02
N ARG A 183 -13.64 1.63 -13.16
CA ARG A 183 -14.99 2.12 -13.54
C ARG A 183 -14.97 3.60 -13.96
N LEU A 184 -14.21 4.44 -13.25
CA LEU A 184 -14.06 5.86 -13.57
C LEU A 184 -13.25 6.07 -14.87
N GLY A 185 -12.20 5.29 -15.07
CA GLY A 185 -11.26 5.41 -16.17
C GLY A 185 -10.09 6.33 -15.85
N LEU A 186 -8.88 5.91 -16.24
CA LEU A 186 -7.62 6.64 -15.98
C LEU A 186 -7.55 8.03 -16.61
N HIS A 187 -8.33 8.30 -17.66
CA HIS A 187 -8.33 9.57 -18.36
C HIS A 187 -9.10 10.67 -17.61
N GLN A 188 -9.97 10.31 -16.66
CA GLN A 188 -10.74 11.26 -15.86
C GLN A 188 -10.01 11.68 -14.57
N LEU A 189 -8.87 11.05 -14.27
CA LEU A 189 -8.04 11.41 -13.12
C LEU A 189 -7.22 12.65 -13.42
N ASN A 190 -7.28 13.62 -12.52
CA ASN A 190 -6.37 14.77 -12.56
C ASN A 190 -4.95 14.34 -12.15
N ASP A 191 -3.93 15.13 -12.50
CA ASP A 191 -2.52 14.80 -12.21
C ASP A 191 -2.25 14.55 -10.72
N SER A 192 -2.91 15.30 -9.83
CA SER A 192 -2.80 15.12 -8.38
C SER A 192 -3.44 13.82 -7.91
N GLU A 193 -4.61 13.46 -8.45
CA GLU A 193 -5.31 12.20 -8.17
C GLU A 193 -4.49 11.01 -8.68
N LEU A 194 -3.90 11.14 -9.87
CA LEU A 194 -3.04 10.13 -10.47
C LEU A 194 -1.78 9.87 -9.64
N LYS A 195 -1.05 10.93 -9.25
CA LYS A 195 0.13 10.82 -8.39
C LYS A 195 -0.24 10.19 -7.05
N GLN A 196 -1.31 10.66 -6.42
CA GLN A 196 -1.78 10.12 -5.15
C GLN A 196 -2.19 8.63 -5.26
N ALA A 197 -2.86 8.24 -6.34
CA ALA A 197 -3.22 6.85 -6.60
C ALA A 197 -1.98 5.96 -6.70
N CYS A 198 -0.95 6.41 -7.42
CA CYS A 198 0.34 5.72 -7.51
C CYS A 198 1.02 5.60 -6.13
N TYR A 199 1.09 6.71 -5.39
CA TYR A 199 1.71 6.77 -4.06
C TYR A 199 1.07 5.85 -3.04
N VAL A 200 -0.26 5.79 -3.04
CA VAL A 200 -1.04 4.90 -2.17
C VAL A 200 -0.64 3.43 -2.34
N ARG A 201 -0.28 3.02 -3.55
CA ARG A 201 0.05 1.64 -3.93
C ARG A 201 1.55 1.32 -3.83
N GLY A 202 2.37 2.28 -3.39
CA GLY A 202 3.79 2.08 -3.08
C GLY A 202 4.76 2.83 -3.99
N LEU A 203 4.31 3.38 -5.12
CA LEU A 203 5.17 4.07 -6.07
C LEU A 203 5.60 5.45 -5.56
N ASN A 204 6.84 5.86 -5.82
CA ASN A 204 7.24 7.25 -5.58
C ASN A 204 6.85 8.13 -6.78
N SER A 205 5.61 8.62 -6.78
CA SER A 205 5.03 9.38 -7.89
C SER A 205 5.65 10.78 -8.08
N ASP A 206 6.26 11.36 -7.05
CA ASP A 206 6.78 12.72 -7.11
C ASP A 206 8.02 12.84 -8.00
N ARG A 207 8.73 11.72 -8.21
CA ARG A 207 9.92 11.63 -9.06
C ARG A 207 9.61 11.25 -10.51
N LEU A 208 8.34 11.05 -10.85
CA LEU A 208 7.91 10.53 -12.14
C LEU A 208 7.03 11.55 -12.86
N SER A 209 7.15 11.61 -14.18
CA SER A 209 6.24 12.39 -15.02
C SER A 209 4.81 11.82 -14.94
N PRO A 210 3.76 12.62 -15.18
CA PRO A 210 2.38 12.13 -15.25
C PRO A 210 2.19 10.95 -16.21
N ALA A 211 2.87 10.94 -17.37
CA ALA A 211 2.79 9.86 -18.35
C ALA A 211 3.25 8.51 -17.76
N HIS A 212 4.44 8.47 -17.15
CA HIS A 212 4.96 7.30 -16.44
C HIS A 212 4.04 6.86 -15.28
N CYS A 213 3.50 7.80 -14.49
CA CYS A 213 2.53 7.46 -13.44
C CYS A 213 1.28 6.77 -14.02
N LYS A 214 0.78 7.26 -15.17
CA LYS A 214 -0.39 6.69 -15.85
C LYS A 214 -0.10 5.29 -16.40
N GLU A 215 1.06 5.08 -17.02
CA GLU A 215 1.48 3.78 -17.51
C GLU A 215 1.61 2.76 -16.36
N TRP A 216 2.30 3.14 -15.28
CA TRP A 216 2.44 2.31 -14.10
C TRP A 216 1.09 1.95 -13.49
N LEU A 217 0.21 2.93 -13.32
CA LEU A 217 -1.11 2.71 -12.73
C LEU A 217 -1.95 1.80 -13.63
N SER A 218 -1.83 1.92 -14.95
CA SER A 218 -2.47 0.99 -15.89
C SER A 218 -1.99 -0.45 -15.70
N GLN A 219 -0.67 -0.66 -15.57
CA GLN A 219 -0.10 -1.98 -15.28
C GLN A 219 -0.59 -2.52 -13.91
N TRP A 220 -0.63 -1.66 -12.89
CA TRP A 220 -1.13 -2.01 -11.57
C TRP A 220 -2.59 -2.45 -11.60
N LEU A 221 -3.46 -1.70 -12.29
CA LEU A 221 -4.89 -2.00 -12.36
C LEU A 221 -5.16 -3.26 -13.18
N GLN A 222 -4.40 -3.49 -14.26
CA GLN A 222 -4.46 -4.75 -15.00
C GLN A 222 -4.13 -5.93 -14.08
N PHE A 223 -3.11 -5.78 -13.23
CA PHE A 223 -2.74 -6.76 -12.24
C PHE A 223 -3.85 -6.96 -11.18
N SER A 224 -4.29 -5.90 -10.52
CA SER A 224 -5.19 -6.04 -9.37
C SER A 224 -6.61 -6.47 -9.75
N ASN A 225 -7.07 -6.16 -10.97
CA ASN A 225 -8.40 -6.57 -11.45
C ASN A 225 -8.58 -8.10 -11.51
N HIS A 226 -7.49 -8.84 -11.78
CA HIS A 226 -7.54 -10.30 -11.90
C HIS A 226 -7.30 -11.04 -10.57
N LEU A 227 -7.12 -10.31 -9.47
CA LEU A 227 -6.92 -10.89 -8.14
C LEU A 227 -8.24 -11.19 -7.44
N LYS A 228 -8.27 -12.35 -6.79
CA LYS A 228 -9.36 -12.73 -5.87
C LYS A 228 -9.13 -12.15 -4.48
N GLU A 229 -10.21 -12.04 -3.70
CA GLU A 229 -10.13 -11.62 -2.30
C GLU A 229 -9.30 -12.58 -1.43
N SER A 230 -9.10 -13.83 -1.85
CA SER A 230 -8.19 -14.79 -1.21
C SER A 230 -6.70 -14.49 -1.47
N GLU A 231 -6.38 -13.69 -2.49
CA GLU A 231 -5.02 -13.43 -2.97
C GLU A 231 -4.47 -12.07 -2.49
N THR A 232 -5.03 -11.52 -1.40
CA THR A 232 -4.61 -10.23 -0.80
C THR A 232 -3.14 -10.22 -0.40
N SER A 233 -2.58 -11.39 -0.07
CA SER A 233 -1.14 -11.49 0.18
C SER A 233 -0.33 -11.13 -1.07
N LEU A 234 -0.72 -11.62 -2.25
CA LEU A 234 -0.04 -11.25 -3.49
C LEU A 234 -0.18 -9.75 -3.78
N TYR A 235 -1.34 -9.16 -3.51
CA TYR A 235 -1.55 -7.72 -3.64
C TYR A 235 -0.52 -6.92 -2.81
N LEU A 236 -0.32 -7.28 -1.55
CA LEU A 236 0.65 -6.64 -0.66
C LEU A 236 2.10 -6.85 -1.10
N HIS A 237 2.47 -8.07 -1.49
CA HIS A 237 3.81 -8.35 -2.01
C HIS A 237 4.08 -7.61 -3.33
N SER A 238 3.04 -7.44 -4.16
CA SER A 238 3.16 -6.75 -5.44
C SER A 238 3.37 -5.25 -5.31
N MET A 239 2.96 -4.65 -4.19
CA MET A 239 3.37 -3.27 -3.83
C MET A 239 4.89 -3.10 -3.75
N VAL A 240 5.63 -4.20 -3.57
CA VAL A 240 7.10 -4.22 -3.63
C VAL A 240 7.55 -4.66 -5.02
N LEU A 241 7.06 -5.80 -5.51
CA LEU A 241 7.51 -6.40 -6.78
C LEU A 241 7.36 -5.46 -7.97
N LEU A 242 6.27 -4.68 -8.04
CA LEU A 242 5.96 -3.78 -9.15
C LEU A 242 6.46 -2.33 -8.92
N THR A 243 7.04 -2.00 -7.77
CA THR A 243 7.45 -0.61 -7.47
C THR A 243 8.97 -0.44 -7.39
N VAL A 244 9.71 -1.43 -6.85
CA VAL A 244 11.14 -1.31 -6.50
C VAL A 244 11.99 -0.86 -7.69
N ASN A 245 11.71 -1.38 -8.87
CA ASN A 245 12.53 -1.16 -10.08
C ASN A 245 11.85 -0.27 -11.12
N TYR A 246 10.62 0.21 -10.88
CA TYR A 246 9.91 0.95 -11.92
C TYR A 246 10.62 2.26 -12.27
N ALA A 247 11.04 3.03 -11.26
CA ALA A 247 11.77 4.29 -11.47
C ALA A 247 13.25 4.10 -11.88
N LYS A 248 13.77 2.87 -11.78
CA LYS A 248 15.15 2.53 -12.15
C LYS A 248 15.26 1.88 -13.52
N SER A 249 14.14 1.52 -14.13
CA SER A 249 14.15 0.90 -15.45
C SER A 249 14.65 1.96 -16.45
N PRO A 250 15.79 1.74 -17.11
CA PRO A 250 16.15 2.54 -18.27
C PRO A 250 15.13 2.18 -19.36
N ARG A 251 14.16 3.05 -19.60
CA ARG A 251 13.25 2.91 -20.73
C ARG A 251 13.33 4.20 -21.52
N CYS A 252 14.18 4.13 -22.55
CA CYS A 252 14.43 5.06 -23.66
C CYS A 252 14.93 6.45 -23.26
#